data_AF-A0A0A9F4W2-F1
#
_entry.id   AF-A0A0A9F4W2-F1
#
_cell.length_a   1.000
_cell.length_b   1.000
_cell.length_c   1.000
_cell.angle_alpha   90.00
_cell.angle_beta   90.00
_cell.angle_gamma   90.00
#
_symmetry.space_group_name_H-M   'P 1'
#
loop_
_entity.id
_entity.type
_entity.pdbx_description
1 polymer ?
#
loop_
_entity_poly.entity_id
_entity_poly.type
_entity_poly.pdbx_seq_one_letter_code
_entity_poly.pdbx_strand_id
1 'polypeptide(L)'
;MVIISPKLMFDQMIAALQLLVPTYTHAEIFEAEYIACIEFYLDVNVLIADGEPKKLCGSPASSQQAAEEDAALQAIQFMESDLNIHLHDFNFTLKEDLFNENRKLLKKIRKQS
;
A
#
# COMPACT_ATOMS: atom_id res chain seq x y z
N MET A 1 -18.41 4.91 6.88
CA MET A 1 -17.04 4.45 7.20
C MET A 1 -16.22 4.62 5.93
N VAL A 2 -15.14 5.40 5.95
CA VAL A 2 -14.25 5.48 4.78
C VAL A 2 -13.39 4.24 4.83
N ILE A 3 -13.57 3.34 3.86
CA ILE A 3 -12.68 2.18 3.67
C ILE A 3 -11.52 2.71 2.84
N ILE A 4 -10.34 2.79 3.45
CA ILE A 4 -9.12 3.19 2.74
C ILE A 4 -8.54 1.92 2.13
N SER A 5 -8.13 2.00 0.86
CA SER A 5 -7.47 0.91 0.13
C SER A 5 -6.20 0.46 0.87
N PRO A 6 -6.06 -0.84 1.21
CA PRO A 6 -4.82 -1.40 1.74
C PRO A 6 -3.58 -1.02 0.92
N LYS A 7 -3.69 -1.08 -0.41
CA LYS A 7 -2.61 -0.67 -1.32
C LYS A 7 -2.21 0.79 -1.10
N LEU A 8 -3.19 1.69 -1.04
CA LEU A 8 -2.93 3.10 -0.78
C LEU A 8 -2.29 3.32 0.60
N MET A 9 -2.73 2.59 1.62
CA MET A 9 -2.17 2.68 2.98
C MET A 9 -0.72 2.21 3.00
N PHE A 10 -0.43 1.08 2.36
CA PHE A 10 0.93 0.55 2.27
C PHE A 10 1.86 1.52 1.55
N ASP A 11 1.44 2.05 0.39
CA ASP A 11 2.22 3.02 -0.37
C ASP A 11 2.54 4.29 0.48
N GLN A 12 1.60 4.72 1.33
CA GLN A 12 1.79 5.83 2.27
C GLN A 12 2.75 5.49 3.43
N MET A 13 2.68 4.26 3.96
CA MET A 13 3.63 3.79 4.98
C MET A 13 5.06 3.80 4.44
N ILE A 14 5.27 3.24 3.23
CA ILE A 14 6.59 3.25 2.57
C ILE A 14 7.11 4.68 2.43
N ALA A 15 6.27 5.59 1.92
CA ALA A 15 6.66 6.98 1.72
C ALA A 15 7.02 7.67 3.04
N ALA A 16 6.23 7.47 4.09
CA ALA A 16 6.45 8.08 5.40
C ALA A 16 7.69 7.52 6.11
N LEU A 17 8.01 6.24 5.90
CA LEU A 17 9.24 5.61 6.37
C LEU A 17 10.45 5.92 5.49
N GLN A 18 10.26 6.67 4.40
CA GLN A 18 11.30 7.01 3.41
C GLN A 18 11.97 5.77 2.81
N LEU A 19 11.20 4.69 2.67
CA LEU A 19 11.65 3.45 2.05
C LEU A 19 11.56 3.56 0.53
N LEU A 20 12.27 2.68 -0.16
CA LEU A 20 12.18 2.57 -1.61
C LEU A 20 10.78 2.14 -2.04
N VAL A 21 10.36 2.66 -3.19
CA VAL A 21 9.06 2.33 -3.77
C VAL A 21 8.96 0.81 -3.99
N PRO A 22 7.93 0.14 -3.44
CA PRO A 22 7.73 -1.28 -3.61
C PRO A 22 7.44 -1.62 -5.07
N THR A 23 7.90 -2.80 -5.49
CA THR A 23 7.60 -3.34 -6.82
C THR A 23 6.48 -4.36 -6.71
N TYR A 24 5.44 -4.18 -7.52
CA TYR A 24 4.33 -5.14 -7.64
C TYR A 24 4.56 -6.04 -8.85
N THR A 25 4.50 -7.35 -8.64
CA THR A 25 4.59 -8.36 -9.69
C THR A 25 3.30 -9.17 -9.73
N HIS A 26 2.87 -9.53 -10.93
CA HIS A 26 1.60 -10.22 -11.16
C HIS A 26 1.82 -11.53 -11.89
N ALA A 27 1.03 -12.53 -11.51
CA ALA A 27 0.90 -13.77 -12.25
C ALA A 27 -0.59 -14.05 -12.48
N GLU A 28 -0.96 -14.32 -13.73
CA GLU A 28 -2.24 -14.94 -14.05
C GLU A 28 -2.11 -16.43 -13.79
N ILE A 29 -3.04 -16.97 -13.00
CA ILE A 29 -3.11 -18.39 -12.64
C ILE A 29 -4.35 -19.02 -13.27
N PHE A 30 -4.60 -20.29 -12.97
CA PHE A 30 -5.75 -21.01 -13.53
C PHE A 30 -7.07 -20.30 -13.23
N GLU A 31 -8.05 -20.47 -14.13
CA GLU A 31 -9.41 -19.93 -14.00
C GLU A 31 -9.53 -18.39 -14.03
N ALA A 32 -8.59 -17.70 -14.68
CA ALA A 32 -8.57 -16.23 -14.79
C ALA A 32 -8.46 -15.52 -13.43
N GLU A 33 -7.86 -16.21 -12.45
CA GLU A 33 -7.45 -15.62 -11.19
C GLU A 33 -6.06 -15.00 -11.31
N TYR A 34 -5.78 -14.03 -10.44
CA TYR A 34 -4.53 -13.28 -10.37
C TYR A 34 -3.92 -13.42 -8.99
N ILE A 35 -2.59 -13.54 -8.94
CA ILE A 35 -1.82 -13.37 -7.72
C ILE A 35 -0.92 -12.15 -7.91
N ALA A 36 -0.87 -11.29 -6.89
CA ALA A 36 0.10 -10.21 -6.81
C ALA A 36 1.13 -10.51 -5.70
N CYS A 37 2.37 -10.14 -5.96
CA CYS A 37 3.43 -10.14 -4.96
C CYS A 37 4.09 -8.77 -4.89
N ILE A 38 4.37 -8.32 -3.68
CA ILE A 38 5.06 -7.08 -3.38
C ILE A 38 6.48 -7.39 -2.97
N GLU A 39 7.43 -6.71 -3.60
CA GLU A 39 8.85 -6.75 -3.25
C GLU A 39 9.28 -5.37 -2.74
N PHE A 40 9.86 -5.32 -1.54
CA PHE A 40 10.31 -4.08 -0.91
C PHE A 40 11.49 -4.30 0.03
N TYR A 41 12.28 -3.24 0.22
CA TYR A 41 13.40 -3.23 1.15
C TYR A 41 12.98 -2.63 2.48
N LEU A 42 13.36 -3.29 3.58
CA LEU A 42 13.01 -2.84 4.93
C LEU A 42 13.85 -1.66 5.42
N ASP A 43 14.99 -1.43 4.77
CA ASP A 43 15.89 -0.32 5.01
C ASP A 43 16.70 -0.07 3.73
N VAL A 44 17.03 1.18 3.45
CA VAL A 44 17.95 1.60 2.39
C VAL A 44 19.32 0.93 2.55
N ASN A 45 19.77 0.68 3.79
CA ASN A 45 21.02 -0.01 4.07
C ASN A 45 21.03 -1.47 3.57
N VAL A 46 19.87 -2.14 3.53
CA VAL A 46 19.76 -3.50 3.01
C VAL A 46 20.04 -3.51 1.51
N LEU A 47 19.53 -2.52 0.77
CA LEU A 47 19.84 -2.37 -0.65
C LEU A 47 21.34 -2.13 -0.88
N ILE A 48 21.94 -1.20 -0.11
CA ILE A 48 23.35 -0.84 -0.26
C ILE A 48 24.28 -2.03 -0.01
N ALA A 49 23.86 -2.95 0.86
CA ALA A 49 24.60 -4.17 1.18
C ALA A 49 24.33 -5.33 0.20
N ASP A 50 23.67 -5.08 -0.93
CA ASP A 50 23.17 -6.12 -1.86
C ASP A 50 22.33 -7.20 -1.15
N GLY A 51 21.61 -6.81 -0.10
CA GLY A 51 20.70 -7.68 0.63
C GLY A 51 19.47 -8.03 -0.20
N GLU A 52 18.75 -9.09 0.18
CA GLU A 52 17.56 -9.51 -0.53
C GLU A 52 16.33 -8.68 -0.14
N PRO A 53 15.48 -8.29 -1.11
CA PRO A 53 14.21 -7.65 -0.80
C PRO A 53 13.27 -8.63 -0.10
N LYS A 54 12.39 -8.10 0.75
CA LYS A 54 11.28 -8.88 1.29
C LYS A 54 10.24 -9.03 0.19
N LYS A 55 9.88 -10.28 -0.11
CA LYS A 55 8.78 -10.62 -1.03
C LYS A 55 7.60 -11.18 -0.25
N LEU A 56 6.42 -10.61 -0.45
CA LEU A 56 5.16 -11.06 0.14
C LEU A 56 4.11 -11.17 -0.95
N CYS A 57 3.43 -12.32 -1.01
CA CYS A 57 2.39 -12.58 -2.00
C CYS A 57 1.03 -12.62 -1.33
N GLY A 58 0.03 -12.05 -2.02
CA GLY A 58 -1.37 -12.20 -1.66
C GLY A 58 -1.94 -13.55 -2.09
N SER A 59 -3.22 -13.71 -1.79
CA SER A 59 -4.05 -14.82 -2.22
C SER A 59 -4.53 -14.61 -3.67
N PRO A 60 -4.86 -15.70 -4.39
CA PRO A 60 -5.62 -15.62 -5.63
C PRO A 60 -6.84 -14.71 -5.54
N ALA A 61 -7.04 -13.86 -6.55
CA ALA A 61 -8.20 -13.00 -6.65
C ALA A 61 -8.71 -12.90 -8.09
N SER A 62 -10.00 -12.58 -8.25
CA SER A 62 -10.67 -12.48 -9.55
C SER A 62 -10.27 -11.27 -10.40
N SER A 63 -9.41 -10.39 -9.88
CA SER A 63 -8.87 -9.25 -10.63
C SER A 63 -7.49 -8.86 -10.11
N GLN A 64 -6.68 -8.25 -10.97
CA GLN A 64 -5.37 -7.70 -10.60
C GLN A 64 -5.48 -6.72 -9.43
N GLN A 65 -6.45 -5.81 -9.46
CA GLN A 65 -6.65 -4.85 -8.38
C GLN A 65 -6.92 -5.55 -7.05
N ALA A 66 -7.81 -6.53 -7.02
CA ALA A 66 -8.10 -7.27 -5.78
C ALA A 66 -6.87 -8.05 -5.28
N ALA A 67 -6.06 -8.59 -6.19
CA ALA A 67 -4.82 -9.28 -5.84
C ALA A 67 -3.79 -8.31 -5.23
N GLU A 68 -3.63 -7.11 -5.80
CA GLU A 68 -2.75 -6.07 -5.24
C GLU A 68 -3.20 -5.61 -3.84
N GLU A 69 -4.51 -5.41 -3.65
CA GLU A 69 -5.07 -5.03 -2.35
C GLU A 69 -4.82 -6.09 -1.28
N ASP A 70 -4.97 -7.37 -1.63
CA ASP A 70 -4.67 -8.47 -0.70
C ASP A 70 -3.16 -8.56 -0.40
N ALA A 71 -2.31 -8.47 -1.43
CA ALA A 71 -0.86 -8.48 -1.24
C ALA A 71 -0.39 -7.30 -0.36
N ALA A 72 -0.99 -6.12 -0.53
CA ALA A 72 -0.71 -4.96 0.30
C ALA A 72 -1.17 -5.17 1.75
N LEU A 73 -2.31 -5.83 1.95
CA LEU A 73 -2.78 -6.20 3.29
C LEU A 73 -1.80 -7.17 3.97
N GLN A 74 -1.28 -8.16 3.25
CA GLN A 74 -0.25 -9.08 3.78
C GLN A 74 1.04 -8.32 4.15
N ALA A 75 1.46 -7.37 3.32
CA ALA A 75 2.65 -6.56 3.59
C ALA A 75 2.49 -5.66 4.82
N ILE A 76 1.33 -5.04 4.96
CA ILE A 76 0.95 -4.27 6.14
C ILE A 76 0.99 -5.15 7.40
N GLN A 77 0.35 -6.33 7.36
CA GLN A 77 0.32 -7.24 8.51
C GLN A 77 1.73 -7.65 8.94
N PHE A 78 2.61 -7.93 7.96
CA PHE A 78 4.02 -8.19 8.24
C PHE A 78 4.73 -7.01 8.91
N MET A 79 4.49 -5.77 8.44
CA MET A 79 5.09 -4.59 9.08
C MET A 79 4.57 -4.38 10.51
N GLU A 80 3.29 -4.68 10.77
CA GLU A 80 2.71 -4.57 12.11
C GLU A 80 3.22 -5.67 13.05
N SER A 81 3.31 -6.92 12.59
CA SER A 81 3.69 -8.06 13.43
C SER A 81 5.19 -8.18 13.65
N ASP A 82 5.98 -8.03 12.59
CA ASP A 82 7.39 -8.42 12.59
C ASP A 82 8.31 -7.21 12.79
N LEU A 83 7.84 -6.01 12.40
CA LEU A 83 8.61 -4.76 12.54
C LEU A 83 8.04 -3.82 13.60
N ASN A 84 6.85 -4.14 14.14
CA ASN A 84 6.16 -3.34 15.14
C ASN A 84 5.87 -1.89 14.67
N ILE A 85 5.62 -1.73 13.36
CA ILE A 85 5.26 -0.46 12.73
C ILE A 85 3.74 -0.46 12.54
N HIS A 86 3.01 0.37 13.29
CA HIS A 86 1.56 0.33 13.31
C HIS A 86 0.90 1.22 12.26
N LEU A 87 -0.12 0.70 11.56
CA LEU A 87 -0.92 1.48 10.60
C LEU A 87 -1.58 2.72 11.21
N HIS A 88 -1.91 2.66 12.50
CA HIS A 88 -2.63 3.72 13.18
C HIS A 88 -1.89 5.06 13.15
N ASP A 89 -0.55 5.03 13.10
CA ASP A 89 0.30 6.22 13.04
C ASP A 89 0.17 6.94 11.68
N PHE A 90 -0.17 6.22 10.62
CA PHE A 90 -0.28 6.75 9.25
C PHE A 90 -1.74 7.08 8.86
N ASN A 91 -2.69 6.36 9.46
CA ASN A 91 -4.12 6.52 9.18
C ASN A 91 -4.68 7.90 9.53
N PHE A 92 -4.21 8.50 10.62
CA PHE A 92 -4.70 9.81 11.02
C PHE A 92 -4.33 10.90 10.00
N THR A 93 -3.05 10.94 9.61
CA THR A 93 -2.51 11.95 8.68
C THR A 93 -3.12 11.82 7.29
N LEU A 94 -3.15 10.61 6.72
CA LEU A 94 -3.71 10.37 5.39
C LEU A 94 -5.20 10.73 5.33
N LYS A 95 -5.95 10.41 6.38
CA LYS A 95 -7.38 10.73 6.47
C LYS A 95 -7.60 12.24 6.50
N GLU A 96 -6.84 12.99 7.30
CA GLU A 96 -6.91 14.46 7.33
C GLU A 96 -6.56 15.08 5.97
N ASP A 97 -5.53 14.59 5.29
CA ASP A 97 -5.13 15.08 3.97
C ASP A 97 -6.23 14.86 2.92
N LEU A 98 -6.80 13.65 2.86
CA LEU A 98 -7.92 13.34 1.97
C LEU A 98 -9.16 14.19 2.27
N PHE A 99 -9.48 14.45 3.54
CA PHE A 99 -10.56 15.36 3.91
C PHE A 99 -10.28 16.80 3.46
N ASN A 100 -9.04 17.25 3.58
CA ASN A 100 -8.63 18.60 3.18
C ASN A 100 -8.65 18.78 1.66
N GLU A 101 -8.22 17.78 0.89
CA GLU A 101 -8.37 17.78 -0.57
C GLU A 101 -9.83 17.80 -0.99
N ASN A 102 -10.67 16.95 -0.41
CA ASN A 102 -12.09 16.90 -0.72
C ASN A 102 -12.78 18.25 -0.42
N ARG A 103 -12.46 18.89 0.71
CA ARG A 103 -12.92 20.26 1.02
C ARG A 103 -12.47 21.29 -0.02
N LYS A 104 -11.23 21.21 -0.52
CA LYS A 104 -10.72 22.11 -1.57
C LYS A 104 -11.49 21.91 -2.89
N LEU A 105 -11.74 20.67 -3.29
CA LEU A 105 -12.50 20.33 -4.50
C LEU A 105 -13.94 20.85 -4.43
N LEU A 106 -14.64 20.61 -3.30
CA LEU A 106 -16.00 21.11 -3.08
C LEU A 106 -16.08 22.64 -3.14
N LYS A 107 -15.08 23.35 -2.60
CA LYS A 107 -14.98 24.82 -2.70
C LYS A 107 -14.76 25.29 -4.14
N LYS A 108 -14.03 24.54 -4.97
CA LYS A 108 -13.85 24.87 -6.40
C LYS A 108 -15.15 24.69 -7.18
N ILE A 109 -15.85 23.59 -6.98
CA ILE A 109 -17.14 23.31 -7.65
C ILE A 109 -18.17 24.41 -7.33
N ARG A 110 -18.30 24.79 -6.05
CA ARG A 110 -19.22 25.86 -5.62
C ARG A 110 -18.87 27.26 -6.13
N LYS A 111 -17.64 27.51 -6.57
CA LYS A 111 -17.23 28.79 -7.18
C LYS A 111 -17.46 28.84 -8.69
N GLN A 112 -17.73 27.69 -9.31
CA GLN A 112 -17.99 27.55 -10.74
C GLN A 112 -19.50 27.38 -11.04
N SER A 113 -20.33 27.30 -10.00
CA SER A 113 -21.80 27.33 -10.07
C SER A 113 -22.31 28.73 -9.73
#